data_AF-A0A1J6KB15-F1
#
_entry.id   AF-A0A1J6KB15-F1
#
_cell.length_a   1.000
_cell.length_b   1.000
_cell.length_c   1.000
_cell.angle_alpha   90.00
_cell.angle_beta   90.00
_cell.angle_gamma   90.00
#
_symmetry.space_group_name_H-M   'P 1'
#
loop_
_entity.id
_entity.type
_entity.pdbx_description
1 polymer ?
#
loop_
_entity_poly.entity_id
_entity_poly.type
_entity_poly.pdbx_seq_one_letter_code
_entity_poly.pdbx_strand_id
1 'polypeptide(L)'
;MATSIFLSHPLFPFPPLSSKHHKIPTPKQTSAIIADHPSIKHTKKPFFNSHFPFPYKPRKEIWSISVGRTQVDDKDEILVGEDSAEFQLSKQKISSWVYFAGILGVVLYVLNVIWIDNSTGFGKSFIDAVSSISDSHEIVMLSLTLIFAIVHSGLASLRDKGEELIGERAFRVLFAGVSLPLALSTIVYFINHRYDGVQLWQLQSIAGLHELVWFSNFISFFFLYPSTFNLLEVAAVDKPKVHLWETGIMRITRHPQMVGQVIWCLAHTLWIGNSVAVAASVGLIGHHLFGAWNGDRRLAIRHGEAFEVVKNRTSIIPFAAILDGRQKLPEDYYKEFIRLPYISITALTLGAYFLHPIMQAASYRLHW
;
A
#
# COMPACT_ATOMS: atom_id res chain seq x y z
N MET A 1 24.13 39.18 -4.48
CA MET A 1 24.19 38.92 -5.92
C MET A 1 25.44 38.10 -6.17
N ALA A 2 25.30 36.92 -6.81
CA ALA A 2 26.22 36.21 -7.71
C ALA A 2 27.73 36.12 -7.32
N THR A 3 28.49 35.01 -7.39
CA THR A 3 28.32 33.60 -7.78
C THR A 3 29.68 32.91 -7.50
N SER A 4 29.70 31.58 -7.61
CA SER A 4 30.84 30.73 -8.00
C SER A 4 31.92 30.39 -6.96
N ILE A 5 31.85 29.15 -6.45
CA ILE A 5 33.04 28.35 -6.14
C ILE A 5 32.83 26.98 -6.78
N PHE A 6 33.63 26.72 -7.81
CA PHE A 6 33.94 25.40 -8.33
C PHE A 6 34.76 24.63 -7.28
N LEU A 7 34.40 23.39 -6.98
CA LEU A 7 35.34 22.41 -6.45
C LEU A 7 35.10 21.06 -7.12
N SER A 8 35.98 20.76 -8.06
CA SER A 8 36.25 19.46 -8.64
C SER A 8 37.38 18.79 -7.86
N HIS A 9 37.20 17.53 -7.44
CA HIS A 9 38.25 16.50 -7.36
C HIS A 9 37.63 15.13 -7.03
N PRO A 10 37.93 14.08 -7.81
CA PRO A 10 37.94 12.70 -7.33
C PRO A 10 39.38 12.17 -7.26
N LEU A 11 39.73 11.47 -6.19
CA LEU A 11 40.99 10.74 -6.07
C LEU A 11 40.71 9.36 -5.45
N PHE A 12 40.64 8.32 -6.27
CA PHE A 12 41.16 6.98 -5.98
C PHE A 12 41.39 6.22 -7.31
N PRO A 13 42.59 5.64 -7.54
CA PRO A 13 42.91 4.96 -8.80
C PRO A 13 42.52 3.47 -8.74
N PHE A 14 41.73 3.02 -9.72
CA PHE A 14 41.57 1.60 -10.02
C PHE A 14 42.69 1.11 -10.97
N PRO A 15 43.22 -0.12 -10.81
CA PRO A 15 44.23 -0.67 -11.70
C PRO A 15 43.64 -1.07 -13.07
N PRO A 16 44.45 -1.08 -14.15
CA PRO A 16 43.96 -1.30 -15.50
C PRO A 16 43.64 -2.79 -15.76
N LEU A 17 42.39 -3.07 -16.14
CA LEU A 17 41.98 -4.38 -16.65
C LEU A 17 42.32 -4.50 -18.14
N SER A 18 43.14 -5.52 -18.43
CA SER A 18 43.60 -5.99 -19.73
C SER A 18 42.48 -6.10 -20.77
N SER A 19 42.65 -5.42 -21.90
CA SER A 19 41.91 -5.63 -23.14
C SER A 19 42.19 -7.04 -23.68
N LYS A 20 41.22 -7.95 -23.53
CA LYS A 20 41.12 -9.16 -24.35
C LYS A 20 39.88 -9.02 -25.23
N HIS A 21 40.10 -8.85 -26.52
CA HIS A 21 39.07 -8.91 -27.55
C HIS A 21 38.35 -10.26 -27.51
N HIS A 22 37.14 -10.30 -26.95
CA HIS A 22 36.21 -11.38 -27.22
C HIS A 22 35.40 -11.05 -28.49
N LYS A 23 35.60 -11.88 -29.51
CA LYS A 23 34.82 -11.90 -30.75
C LYS A 23 33.35 -12.14 -30.42
N ILE A 24 32.48 -11.21 -30.84
CA ILE A 24 31.03 -11.34 -30.83
C ILE A 24 30.65 -12.49 -31.79
N PRO A 25 29.88 -13.52 -31.37
CA PRO A 25 29.33 -14.49 -32.30
C PRO A 25 28.20 -13.85 -33.11
N THR A 26 28.31 -13.88 -34.43
CA THR A 26 27.24 -13.54 -35.37
C THR A 26 26.01 -14.44 -35.17
N PRO A 27 24.77 -13.90 -35.18
CA PRO A 27 23.57 -14.73 -35.18
C PRO A 27 23.50 -15.55 -36.47
N LYS A 28 23.34 -16.87 -36.34
CA LYS A 28 22.97 -17.73 -37.48
C LYS A 28 21.58 -17.34 -37.95
N GLN A 29 21.45 -17.06 -39.25
CA GLN A 29 20.18 -16.93 -39.94
C GLN A 29 19.40 -18.24 -39.79
N THR A 30 18.21 -18.18 -39.20
CA THR A 30 17.23 -19.26 -39.28
C THR A 30 16.20 -18.89 -40.31
N SER A 31 16.05 -19.77 -41.29
CA SER A 31 15.19 -19.67 -42.46
C SER A 31 13.72 -19.42 -42.09
N ALA A 32 13.07 -18.54 -42.85
CA ALA A 32 11.65 -18.25 -42.76
C ALA A 32 10.81 -19.52 -43.02
N ILE A 33 9.87 -19.81 -42.12
CA ILE A 33 8.76 -20.72 -42.37
C ILE A 33 7.57 -19.87 -42.79
N ILE A 34 7.18 -20.01 -44.05
CA ILE A 34 5.95 -19.49 -44.63
C ILE A 34 4.80 -20.31 -44.06
N ALA A 35 3.83 -19.65 -43.42
CA ALA A 35 2.55 -20.24 -43.07
C ALA A 35 1.43 -19.48 -43.79
N ASP A 36 0.68 -20.20 -44.62
CA ASP A 36 -0.44 -19.71 -45.41
C ASP A 36 -1.55 -19.11 -44.53
N HIS A 37 -2.08 -17.97 -44.97
CA HIS A 37 -3.26 -17.32 -44.42
C HIS A 37 -4.53 -17.91 -45.03
N PRO A 38 -5.52 -18.38 -44.23
CA PRO A 38 -6.90 -18.39 -44.67
C PRO A 38 -7.61 -17.10 -44.23
N SER A 39 -8.29 -16.48 -45.18
CA SER A 39 -9.13 -15.30 -45.01
C SER A 39 -10.39 -15.64 -44.21
N ILE A 40 -10.56 -15.02 -43.03
CA ILE A 40 -11.80 -15.13 -42.25
C ILE A 40 -12.61 -13.85 -42.41
N LYS A 41 -13.79 -14.02 -43.01
CA LYS A 41 -14.81 -12.98 -43.27
C LYS A 41 -15.31 -12.37 -41.95
N HIS A 42 -15.31 -11.05 -41.88
CA HIS A 42 -16.00 -10.28 -40.84
C HIS A 42 -17.51 -10.52 -40.91
N THR A 43 -18.08 -11.09 -39.85
CA THR A 43 -19.51 -11.01 -39.57
C THR A 43 -19.72 -10.26 -38.26
N LYS A 44 -20.39 -9.10 -38.34
CA LYS A 44 -20.84 -8.31 -37.19
C LYS A 44 -22.00 -9.05 -36.52
N LYS A 45 -21.90 -9.32 -35.23
CA LYS A 45 -23.05 -9.64 -34.36
C LYS A 45 -22.95 -8.82 -33.05
N PRO A 46 -24.09 -8.38 -32.48
CA PRO A 46 -24.13 -7.34 -31.47
C PRO A 46 -23.78 -7.85 -30.08
N PHE A 47 -23.32 -6.91 -29.25
CA PHE A 47 -23.05 -7.05 -27.82
C PHE A 47 -24.24 -7.67 -27.06
N PHE A 48 -23.99 -8.77 -26.35
CA PHE A 48 -24.89 -9.30 -25.34
C PHE A 48 -24.74 -8.47 -24.05
N ASN A 49 -25.78 -7.73 -23.69
CA ASN A 49 -25.98 -7.21 -22.34
C ASN A 49 -26.30 -8.38 -21.40
N SER A 50 -25.41 -8.72 -20.47
CA SER A 50 -25.73 -9.62 -19.37
C SER A 50 -26.38 -8.84 -18.23
N HIS A 51 -27.71 -8.70 -18.27
CA HIS A 51 -28.51 -8.47 -17.06
C HIS A 51 -28.67 -9.80 -16.33
N PHE A 52 -28.10 -9.92 -15.13
CA PHE A 52 -28.46 -10.99 -14.21
C PHE A 52 -29.68 -10.54 -13.39
N PRO A 53 -30.85 -11.20 -13.51
CA PRO A 53 -31.96 -10.93 -12.61
C PRO A 53 -31.76 -11.70 -11.29
N PHE A 54 -31.63 -10.99 -10.18
CA PHE A 54 -31.84 -11.58 -8.86
C PHE A 54 -33.34 -11.81 -8.64
N PRO A 55 -33.79 -13.00 -8.18
CA PRO A 55 -35.19 -13.22 -7.89
C PRO A 55 -35.59 -12.52 -6.59
N TYR A 56 -36.42 -11.48 -6.73
CA TYR A 56 -37.12 -10.82 -5.62
C TYR A 56 -38.19 -11.77 -5.07
N LYS A 57 -38.06 -12.19 -3.80
CA LYS A 57 -39.15 -12.86 -3.06
C LYS A 57 -40.05 -11.79 -2.43
N PRO A 58 -41.38 -11.82 -2.61
CA PRO A 58 -42.27 -10.89 -1.93
C PRO A 58 -42.35 -11.25 -0.45
N ARG A 59 -42.09 -10.26 0.41
CA ARG A 59 -42.25 -10.36 1.87
C ARG A 59 -43.75 -10.42 2.18
N LYS A 60 -44.19 -11.46 2.90
CA LYS A 60 -45.56 -11.58 3.43
C LYS A 60 -45.85 -10.39 4.35
N GLU A 61 -46.99 -9.74 4.11
CA GLU A 61 -47.61 -8.79 5.03
C GLU A 61 -47.81 -9.45 6.40
N ILE A 62 -47.25 -8.82 7.43
CA ILE A 62 -47.55 -9.14 8.82
C ILE A 62 -48.43 -7.99 9.33
N TRP A 63 -49.60 -8.39 9.82
CA TRP A 63 -50.65 -7.54 10.35
C TRP A 63 -50.13 -6.59 11.44
N SER A 64 -50.52 -5.32 11.33
CA SER A 64 -50.31 -4.27 12.31
C SER A 64 -51.11 -4.56 13.58
N ILE A 65 -50.43 -4.87 14.68
CA ILE A 65 -50.99 -4.78 16.02
C ILE A 65 -50.63 -3.39 16.57
N SER A 66 -51.66 -2.57 16.77
CA SER A 66 -51.58 -1.26 17.41
C SER A 66 -51.20 -1.42 18.88
N VAL A 67 -50.00 -0.97 19.26
CA VAL A 67 -49.63 -0.73 20.65
C VAL A 67 -48.92 0.61 20.75
N GLY A 68 -49.54 1.54 21.49
CA GLY A 68 -48.91 2.64 22.21
C GLY A 68 -47.91 3.50 21.45
N ARG A 69 -48.39 4.60 20.89
CA ARG A 69 -47.57 5.74 20.44
C ARG A 69 -46.75 6.27 21.63
N THR A 70 -45.52 5.81 21.76
CA THR A 70 -44.49 6.52 22.50
C THR A 70 -43.81 7.40 21.46
N GLN A 71 -43.81 8.72 21.67
CA GLN A 71 -43.05 9.65 20.85
C GLN A 71 -41.58 9.23 20.87
N VAL A 72 -41.13 8.61 19.79
CA VAL A 72 -39.72 8.51 19.49
C VAL A 72 -39.35 9.88 18.95
N ASP A 73 -38.47 10.56 19.69
CA ASP A 73 -37.85 11.80 19.27
C ASP A 73 -37.07 11.48 17.98
N ASP A 74 -37.65 11.79 16.81
CA ASP A 74 -36.99 11.74 15.51
C ASP A 74 -35.87 12.79 15.48
N LYS A 75 -34.78 12.49 16.16
CA LYS A 75 -33.46 12.91 15.72
C LYS A 75 -32.93 11.77 14.89
N ASP A 76 -33.27 11.78 13.60
CA ASP A 76 -32.36 11.26 12.59
C ASP A 76 -31.04 12.03 12.73
N GLU A 77 -30.22 11.67 13.72
CA GLU A 77 -28.82 12.05 13.74
C GLU A 77 -28.25 11.48 12.46
N ILE A 78 -28.12 12.35 11.45
CA ILE A 78 -27.46 12.00 10.20
C ILE A 78 -26.10 11.46 10.63
N LEU A 79 -25.91 10.15 10.48
CA LEU A 79 -24.66 9.52 10.83
C LEU A 79 -23.63 10.05 9.83
N VAL A 80 -22.77 10.96 10.30
CA VAL A 80 -21.71 11.60 9.52
C VAL A 80 -20.40 10.96 9.95
N GLY A 81 -19.56 10.63 8.97
CA GLY A 81 -18.24 10.10 9.24
C GLY A 81 -17.34 11.10 9.98
N GLU A 82 -16.33 10.56 10.65
CA GLU A 82 -15.32 11.33 11.36
C GLU A 82 -14.45 12.17 10.41
N ASP A 83 -13.82 13.21 10.95
CA ASP A 83 -12.93 14.11 10.22
C ASP A 83 -11.50 13.53 10.14
N SER A 84 -11.01 13.22 8.94
CA SER A 84 -9.69 12.62 8.73
C SER A 84 -8.57 13.64 8.86
N ALA A 85 -7.39 13.22 9.34
CA ALA A 85 -6.22 14.09 9.53
C ALA A 85 -6.45 15.31 10.45
N GLU A 86 -7.54 15.34 11.22
CA GLU A 86 -7.73 16.37 12.24
C GLU A 86 -6.67 16.18 13.34
N PHE A 87 -5.89 17.25 13.60
CA PHE A 87 -4.84 17.20 14.61
C PHE A 87 -4.82 18.50 15.41
N GLN A 88 -5.31 18.44 16.65
CA GLN A 88 -5.35 19.59 17.55
C GLN A 88 -4.14 19.56 18.48
N LEU A 89 -3.16 20.43 18.23
CA LEU A 89 -1.92 20.55 19.03
C LEU A 89 -2.20 20.78 20.52
N SER A 90 -3.21 21.60 20.85
CA SER A 90 -3.58 21.91 22.24
C SER A 90 -4.11 20.72 23.03
N LYS A 91 -4.61 19.67 22.35
CA LYS A 91 -5.09 18.44 22.98
C LYS A 91 -3.99 17.40 23.18
N GLN A 92 -2.79 17.63 22.66
CA GLN A 92 -1.67 16.68 22.72
C GLN A 92 -0.95 16.75 24.06
N LYS A 93 -0.68 15.58 24.66
CA LYS A 93 0.15 15.47 25.87
C LYS A 93 1.58 15.12 25.48
N ILE A 94 2.55 15.96 25.85
CA ILE A 94 3.99 15.72 25.59
C ILE A 94 4.42 14.35 26.12
N SER A 95 3.90 13.94 27.29
CA SER A 95 4.16 12.62 27.86
C SER A 95 3.80 11.46 26.92
N SER A 96 2.68 11.55 26.18
CA SER A 96 2.27 10.52 25.23
C SER A 96 3.26 10.37 24.08
N TRP A 97 3.86 11.48 23.62
CA TRP A 97 4.89 11.47 22.58
C TRP A 97 6.23 10.93 23.06
N VAL A 98 6.57 11.17 24.33
CA VAL A 98 7.74 10.53 24.98
C VAL A 98 7.51 9.02 25.10
N TYR A 99 6.33 8.58 25.55
CA TYR A 99 5.98 7.15 25.59
C TYR A 99 6.01 6.52 24.20
N PHE A 100 5.44 7.19 23.20
CA PHE A 100 5.49 6.77 21.79
C PHE A 100 6.93 6.56 21.33
N ALA A 101 7.81 7.54 21.54
CA ALA A 101 9.21 7.45 21.13
C ALA A 101 9.94 6.29 21.84
N GLY A 102 9.69 6.10 23.14
CA GLY A 102 10.23 4.98 23.90
C GLY A 102 9.76 3.62 23.39
N ILE A 103 8.45 3.45 23.18
CA ILE A 103 7.87 2.20 22.64
C ILE A 103 8.39 1.93 21.23
N LEU A 104 8.40 2.94 20.36
CA LEU A 104 8.94 2.80 19.01
C LEU A 104 10.41 2.37 19.04
N GLY A 105 11.23 2.99 19.89
CA GLY A 105 12.63 2.62 20.07
C GLY A 105 12.80 1.17 20.52
N VAL A 106 12.01 0.71 21.49
CA VAL A 106 12.02 -0.69 21.96
C VAL A 106 11.59 -1.65 20.84
N VAL A 107 10.51 -1.36 20.13
CA VAL A 107 10.02 -2.21 19.03
C VAL A 107 11.07 -2.31 17.91
N LEU A 108 11.68 -1.19 17.53
CA LEU A 108 12.74 -1.17 16.51
C LEU A 108 13.99 -1.92 16.97
N TYR A 109 14.38 -1.78 18.24
CA TYR A 109 15.51 -2.53 18.81
C TYR A 109 15.23 -4.04 18.82
N VAL A 110 14.05 -4.46 19.27
CA VAL A 110 13.64 -5.87 19.28
C VAL A 110 13.57 -6.44 17.87
N LEU A 111 12.98 -5.70 16.93
CA LEU A 111 12.96 -6.09 15.51
C LEU A 111 14.38 -6.23 14.97
N ASN A 112 15.28 -5.32 15.33
CA ASN A 112 16.68 -5.40 14.93
C ASN A 112 17.32 -6.70 15.45
N VAL A 113 17.28 -6.95 16.75
CA VAL A 113 17.95 -8.11 17.36
C VAL A 113 17.34 -9.43 16.92
N ILE A 114 16.01 -9.54 16.90
CA ILE A 114 15.31 -10.82 16.66
C ILE A 114 15.18 -11.12 15.17
N TRP A 115 15.18 -10.12 14.29
CA TRP A 115 14.90 -10.33 12.87
C TRP A 115 15.97 -9.81 11.92
N ILE A 116 16.42 -8.57 12.10
CA ILE A 116 17.25 -7.87 11.09
C ILE A 116 18.73 -8.26 11.19
N ASP A 117 19.27 -8.30 12.41
CA ASP A 117 20.68 -8.47 12.66
C ASP A 117 21.19 -9.80 12.09
N ASN A 118 22.27 -9.77 11.31
CA ASN A 118 22.79 -10.97 10.64
C ASN A 118 23.39 -12.01 11.61
N SER A 119 23.70 -11.63 12.85
CA SER A 119 24.29 -12.52 13.85
C SER A 119 23.24 -13.13 14.78
N THR A 120 22.20 -12.39 15.14
CA THR A 120 21.16 -12.85 16.09
C THR A 120 19.78 -13.05 15.47
N GLY A 121 19.51 -12.44 14.33
CA GLY A 121 18.18 -12.35 13.73
C GLY A 121 17.80 -13.55 12.86
N PHE A 122 16.49 -13.81 12.79
CA PHE A 122 15.92 -14.89 11.97
C PHE A 122 15.62 -14.49 10.52
N GLY A 123 15.74 -13.21 10.16
CA GLY A 123 15.33 -12.70 8.84
C GLY A 123 16.08 -13.37 7.69
N LYS A 124 17.40 -13.58 7.83
CA LYS A 124 18.19 -14.30 6.82
C LYS A 124 17.71 -15.74 6.65
N SER A 125 17.53 -16.49 7.74
CA SER A 125 17.06 -17.88 7.69
C SER A 125 15.67 -17.99 7.08
N PHE A 126 14.78 -17.03 7.38
CA PHE A 126 13.46 -16.96 6.75
C PHE A 126 13.57 -16.76 5.23
N ILE A 127 14.39 -15.81 4.79
CA ILE A 127 14.62 -15.55 3.36
C ILE A 127 15.26 -16.76 2.67
N ASP A 128 16.28 -17.38 3.27
CA ASP A 128 16.93 -18.59 2.73
C ASP A 128 15.91 -19.73 2.55
N ALA A 129 15.03 -19.93 3.52
CA ALA A 129 14.00 -20.97 3.49
C ALA A 129 12.92 -20.72 2.42
N VAL A 130 12.51 -19.47 2.20
CA VAL A 130 11.57 -19.15 1.11
C VAL A 130 12.28 -19.22 -0.25
N SER A 131 13.54 -18.81 -0.31
CA SER A 131 14.35 -18.86 -1.53
C SER A 131 14.66 -20.29 -1.98
N SER A 132 14.68 -21.27 -1.06
CA SER A 132 14.86 -22.68 -1.44
C SER A 132 13.69 -23.26 -2.25
N ILE A 133 12.58 -22.54 -2.40
CA ILE A 133 11.43 -22.96 -3.21
C ILE A 133 11.76 -22.88 -4.71
N SER A 134 12.59 -21.91 -5.14
CA SER A 134 12.91 -21.71 -6.55
C SER A 134 14.12 -20.81 -6.75
N ASP A 135 14.91 -21.09 -7.78
CA ASP A 135 15.99 -20.20 -8.25
C ASP A 135 15.46 -18.91 -8.94
N SER A 136 14.15 -18.83 -9.24
CA SER A 136 13.54 -17.63 -9.83
C SER A 136 13.18 -16.61 -8.76
N HIS A 137 13.82 -15.44 -8.83
CA HIS A 137 13.52 -14.32 -7.93
C HIS A 137 12.06 -13.87 -8.02
N GLU A 138 11.39 -14.02 -9.18
CA GLU A 138 9.97 -13.74 -9.35
C GLU A 138 9.11 -14.67 -8.49
N ILE A 139 9.40 -15.98 -8.48
CA ILE A 139 8.66 -16.97 -7.68
C ILE A 139 8.89 -16.72 -6.19
N VAL A 140 10.13 -16.43 -5.78
CA VAL A 140 10.45 -16.12 -4.38
C VAL A 140 9.75 -14.83 -3.95
N MET A 141 9.78 -13.79 -4.80
CA MET A 141 9.12 -12.51 -4.53
C MET A 141 7.60 -12.66 -4.36
N LEU A 142 6.95 -13.44 -5.23
CA LEU A 142 5.52 -13.75 -5.11
C LEU A 142 5.22 -14.57 -3.86
N SER A 143 6.10 -15.52 -3.50
CA SER A 143 5.96 -16.35 -2.29
C SER A 143 6.06 -15.51 -1.02
N LEU A 144 7.06 -14.63 -0.91
CA LEU A 144 7.19 -13.69 0.20
C LEU A 144 5.95 -12.78 0.32
N THR A 145 5.50 -12.23 -0.80
CA THR A 145 4.31 -11.37 -0.85
C THR A 145 3.05 -12.15 -0.43
N LEU A 146 2.91 -13.41 -0.84
CA LEU A 146 1.78 -14.27 -0.48
C LEU A 146 1.80 -14.61 1.01
N ILE A 147 2.96 -14.99 1.57
CA ILE A 147 3.13 -15.27 3.00
C ILE A 147 2.73 -14.02 3.81
N PHE A 148 3.27 -12.85 3.45
CA PHE A 148 2.89 -11.58 4.06
C PHE A 148 1.37 -11.34 3.95
N ALA A 149 0.80 -11.47 2.75
CA ALA A 149 -0.61 -11.20 2.50
C ALA A 149 -1.54 -12.10 3.33
N ILE A 150 -1.23 -13.39 3.42
CA ILE A 150 -1.99 -14.38 4.20
C ILE A 150 -1.92 -14.02 5.68
N VAL A 151 -0.72 -13.81 6.22
CA VAL A 151 -0.53 -13.55 7.65
C VAL A 151 -1.13 -12.20 8.03
N HIS A 152 -0.82 -11.14 7.30
CA HIS A 152 -1.29 -9.79 7.57
C HIS A 152 -2.82 -9.69 7.46
N SER A 153 -3.41 -10.17 6.37
CA SER A 153 -4.86 -10.09 6.16
C SER A 153 -5.63 -11.10 7.01
N GLY A 154 -5.01 -12.25 7.31
CA GLY A 154 -5.54 -13.27 8.21
C GLY A 154 -5.65 -12.73 9.62
N LEU A 155 -4.56 -12.21 10.18
CA LEU A 155 -4.58 -11.55 11.49
C LEU A 155 -5.55 -10.35 11.49
N ALA A 156 -5.65 -9.58 10.40
CA ALA A 156 -6.61 -8.48 10.34
C ALA A 156 -8.06 -8.98 10.43
N SER A 157 -8.35 -10.14 9.84
CA SER A 157 -9.68 -10.78 9.86
C SER A 157 -9.99 -11.48 11.17
N LEU A 158 -8.96 -11.89 11.92
CA LEU A 158 -9.09 -12.51 13.24
C LEU A 158 -9.16 -11.48 14.38
N ARG A 159 -9.07 -10.18 14.05
CA ARG A 159 -8.99 -9.11 15.04
C ARG A 159 -10.09 -9.16 16.07
N ASP A 160 -11.36 -9.19 15.69
CA ASP A 160 -12.48 -9.14 16.65
C ASP A 160 -12.33 -10.24 17.73
N LYS A 161 -12.13 -11.49 17.29
CA LYS A 161 -11.91 -12.64 18.20
C LYS A 161 -10.61 -12.55 18.98
N GLY A 162 -9.55 -12.04 18.37
CA GLY A 162 -8.25 -11.89 19.03
C GLY A 162 -8.28 -10.83 20.12
N GLU A 163 -8.95 -9.70 19.88
CA GLU A 163 -9.14 -8.63 20.86
C GLU A 163 -9.99 -9.08 22.04
N GLU A 164 -11.00 -9.93 21.83
CA GLU A 164 -11.79 -10.57 22.90
C GLU A 164 -10.94 -11.49 23.80
N LEU A 165 -9.95 -12.19 23.23
CA LEU A 165 -9.15 -13.18 23.96
C LEU A 165 -7.99 -12.58 24.75
N ILE A 166 -7.24 -11.64 24.15
CA ILE A 166 -6.00 -11.11 24.73
C ILE A 166 -6.02 -9.59 24.93
N GLY A 167 -7.10 -8.91 24.54
CA GLY A 167 -7.23 -7.46 24.59
C GLY A 167 -6.63 -6.75 23.37
N GLU A 168 -7.18 -5.56 23.08
CA GLU A 168 -6.85 -4.76 21.88
C GLU A 168 -5.35 -4.41 21.76
N ARG A 169 -4.71 -4.02 22.87
CA ARG A 169 -3.29 -3.67 22.88
C ARG A 169 -2.38 -4.87 22.61
N ALA A 170 -2.60 -5.99 23.29
CA ALA A 170 -1.79 -7.19 23.10
C ALA A 170 -1.97 -7.75 21.68
N PHE A 171 -3.20 -7.75 21.17
CA PHE A 171 -3.47 -8.15 19.79
C PHE A 171 -2.77 -7.23 18.79
N ARG A 172 -2.75 -5.92 19.01
CA ARG A 172 -2.02 -4.96 18.16
C ARG A 172 -0.51 -5.22 18.17
N VAL A 173 0.08 -5.48 19.34
CA VAL A 173 1.51 -5.83 19.45
C VAL A 173 1.81 -7.13 18.71
N LEU A 174 0.98 -8.17 18.85
CA LEU A 174 1.12 -9.43 18.11
C LEU A 174 1.01 -9.19 16.60
N PHE A 175 -0.03 -8.45 16.17
CA PHE A 175 -0.26 -8.13 14.78
C PHE A 175 0.95 -7.42 14.15
N ALA A 176 1.46 -6.38 14.80
CA ALA A 176 2.62 -5.62 14.35
C ALA A 176 3.90 -6.45 14.42
N GLY A 177 4.11 -7.17 15.52
CA GLY A 177 5.29 -7.99 15.77
C GLY A 177 5.46 -9.14 14.77
N VAL A 178 4.39 -9.62 14.15
CA VAL A 178 4.45 -10.61 13.06
C VAL A 178 4.46 -9.93 11.68
N SER A 179 3.64 -8.90 11.47
CA SER A 179 3.53 -8.26 10.15
C SER A 179 4.77 -7.45 9.76
N LEU A 180 5.39 -6.73 10.70
CA LEU A 180 6.55 -5.87 10.43
C LEU A 180 7.77 -6.67 9.95
N PRO A 181 8.17 -7.78 10.61
CA PRO A 181 9.23 -8.63 10.08
C PRO A 181 8.99 -9.14 8.66
N LEU A 182 7.77 -9.64 8.38
CA LEU A 182 7.42 -10.18 7.07
C LEU A 182 7.41 -9.09 5.98
N ALA A 183 6.86 -7.92 6.30
CA ALA A 183 6.89 -6.77 5.38
C ALA A 183 8.33 -6.33 5.10
N LEU A 184 9.16 -6.20 6.14
CA LEU A 184 10.55 -5.80 5.99
C LEU A 184 11.34 -6.81 5.15
N SER A 185 11.22 -8.11 5.43
CA SER A 185 11.83 -9.17 4.63
C SER A 185 11.46 -9.08 3.15
N THR A 186 10.18 -8.86 2.86
CA THR A 186 9.68 -8.69 1.49
C THR A 186 10.28 -7.45 0.81
N ILE A 187 10.36 -6.32 1.52
CA ILE A 187 10.93 -5.07 1.01
C ILE A 187 12.44 -5.18 0.76
N VAL A 188 13.20 -5.72 1.72
CA VAL A 188 14.66 -5.88 1.63
C VAL A 188 15.00 -6.82 0.48
N TYR A 189 14.32 -7.97 0.38
CA TYR A 189 14.52 -8.91 -0.71
C TYR A 189 14.26 -8.24 -2.07
N PHE A 190 13.14 -7.51 -2.20
CA PHE A 190 12.86 -6.75 -3.42
C PHE A 190 13.99 -5.76 -3.75
N ILE A 191 14.45 -4.96 -2.79
CA ILE A 191 15.50 -3.96 -3.01
C ILE A 191 16.79 -4.63 -3.50
N ASN A 192 17.20 -5.73 -2.87
CA ASN A 192 18.45 -6.43 -3.18
C ASN A 192 18.39 -7.09 -4.56
N HIS A 193 17.22 -7.61 -4.95
CA HIS A 193 16.99 -8.30 -6.22
C HIS A 193 16.29 -7.46 -7.30
N ARG A 194 16.15 -6.15 -7.09
CA ARG A 194 15.34 -5.28 -7.95
C ARG A 194 15.81 -5.20 -9.39
N TYR A 195 17.06 -5.55 -9.70
CA TYR A 195 17.62 -5.55 -11.05
C TYR A 195 17.86 -6.95 -11.60
N ASP A 196 17.45 -7.99 -10.87
CA ASP A 196 17.49 -9.36 -11.36
C ASP A 196 16.29 -9.64 -12.28
N GLY A 197 16.24 -10.87 -12.83
CA GLY A 197 15.22 -11.29 -13.77
C GLY A 197 15.46 -10.76 -15.19
N VAL A 198 14.41 -10.79 -16.01
CA VAL A 198 14.44 -10.39 -17.41
C VAL A 198 14.08 -8.91 -17.54
N GLN A 199 14.96 -8.13 -18.16
CA GLN A 199 14.65 -6.75 -18.54
C GLN A 199 13.56 -6.75 -19.63
N LEU A 200 12.44 -6.08 -19.36
CA LEU A 200 11.29 -5.98 -20.26
C LEU A 200 11.27 -4.66 -21.04
N TRP A 201 11.66 -3.55 -20.39
CA TRP A 201 11.81 -2.24 -21.02
C TRP A 201 12.86 -1.38 -20.30
N GLN A 202 13.46 -0.43 -21.00
CA GLN A 202 14.43 0.51 -20.44
C GLN A 202 14.07 1.93 -20.91
N LEU A 203 13.48 2.73 -20.03
CA LEU A 203 12.85 4.02 -20.39
C LEU A 203 13.50 5.23 -19.70
N GLN A 204 14.51 5.02 -18.84
CA GLN A 204 15.10 6.03 -17.96
C GLN A 204 15.78 7.18 -18.72
N SER A 205 16.08 7.00 -20.02
CA SER A 205 16.60 8.05 -20.90
C SER A 205 15.51 8.94 -21.53
N ILE A 206 14.22 8.61 -21.36
CA ILE A 206 13.11 9.40 -21.88
C ILE A 206 12.95 10.66 -21.03
N ALA A 207 13.01 11.82 -21.69
CA ALA A 207 12.81 13.11 -21.04
C ALA A 207 11.44 13.17 -20.34
N GLY A 208 11.41 13.63 -19.09
CA GLY A 208 10.19 13.73 -18.30
C GLY A 208 9.78 12.45 -17.57
N LEU A 209 10.39 11.29 -17.86
CA LEU A 209 9.99 10.03 -17.22
C LEU A 209 10.33 10.02 -15.73
N HIS A 210 11.49 10.53 -15.37
CA HIS A 210 11.89 10.62 -13.96
C HIS A 210 10.91 11.51 -13.19
N GLU A 211 10.55 12.67 -13.74
CA GLU A 211 9.59 13.60 -13.15
C GLU A 211 8.20 12.95 -13.01
N LEU A 212 7.76 12.21 -14.03
CA LEU A 212 6.49 11.48 -14.00
C LEU A 212 6.47 10.42 -12.88
N VAL A 213 7.49 9.57 -12.79
CA VAL A 213 7.59 8.52 -11.76
C VAL A 213 7.73 9.15 -10.37
N TRP A 214 8.53 10.20 -10.25
CA TRP A 214 8.72 10.92 -8.99
C TRP A 214 7.40 11.52 -8.51
N PHE A 215 6.69 12.26 -9.38
CA PHE A 215 5.41 12.89 -9.05
C PHE A 215 4.32 11.85 -8.75
N SER A 216 4.30 10.74 -9.48
CA SER A 216 3.39 9.61 -9.21
C SER A 216 3.63 9.02 -7.82
N ASN A 217 4.90 8.81 -7.44
CA ASN A 217 5.25 8.35 -6.09
C ASN A 217 4.97 9.39 -5.01
N PHE A 218 5.16 10.68 -5.31
CA PHE A 218 4.80 11.74 -4.38
C PHE A 218 3.29 11.74 -4.09
N ILE A 219 2.46 11.62 -5.13
CA ILE A 219 1.01 11.47 -4.97
C ILE A 219 0.67 10.17 -4.22
N SER A 220 1.33 9.06 -4.55
CA SER A 220 1.02 7.76 -3.92
C SER A 220 1.21 7.78 -2.41
N PHE A 221 2.20 8.52 -1.90
CA PHE A 221 2.43 8.67 -0.47
C PHE A 221 1.28 9.40 0.24
N PHE A 222 0.67 10.42 -0.39
CA PHE A 222 -0.51 11.09 0.17
C PHE A 222 -1.70 10.12 0.34
N PHE A 223 -1.78 9.10 -0.51
CA PHE A 223 -2.79 8.05 -0.43
C PHE A 223 -2.42 6.91 0.54
N LEU A 224 -1.14 6.62 0.78
CA LEU A 224 -0.70 5.52 1.65
C LEU A 224 -0.84 5.80 3.15
N TYR A 225 -0.44 7.00 3.57
CA TYR A 225 -0.33 7.36 4.99
C TYR A 225 -1.61 7.81 5.74
N PRO A 226 -2.82 7.93 5.15
CA PRO A 226 -4.06 8.16 5.91
C PRO A 226 -4.33 7.11 6.98
N SER A 227 -3.85 5.88 6.78
CA SER A 227 -3.86 4.80 7.77
C SER A 227 -3.06 5.10 9.05
N THR A 228 -2.29 6.19 9.07
CA THR A 228 -1.39 6.59 10.17
C THR A 228 -1.74 7.93 10.81
N PHE A 229 -2.87 8.56 10.47
CA PHE A 229 -3.24 9.86 11.03
C PHE A 229 -3.31 9.88 12.56
N ASN A 230 -3.67 8.77 13.19
CA ASN A 230 -3.69 8.62 14.65
C ASN A 230 -2.48 7.80 15.15
N LEU A 231 -1.27 8.34 15.02
CA LEU A 231 0.00 7.64 15.33
C LEU A 231 0.03 7.01 16.74
N LEU A 232 -0.52 7.70 17.74
CA LEU A 232 -0.54 7.19 19.12
C LEU A 232 -1.43 5.95 19.26
N GLU A 233 -2.53 5.85 18.50
CA GLU A 233 -3.36 4.65 18.44
C GLU A 233 -2.68 3.52 17.65
N VAL A 234 -1.98 3.87 16.57
CA VAL A 234 -1.22 2.92 15.75
C VAL A 234 -0.13 2.24 16.59
N ALA A 235 0.57 3.01 17.43
CA ALA A 235 1.58 2.52 18.35
C ALA A 235 1.03 1.93 19.66
N ALA A 236 -0.30 1.81 19.79
CA ALA A 236 -0.99 1.32 20.98
C ALA A 236 -0.69 2.09 22.29
N VAL A 237 -0.18 3.33 22.17
CA VAL A 237 -0.06 4.29 23.29
C VAL A 237 -1.47 4.65 23.74
N ASP A 238 -2.25 5.18 22.80
CA ASP A 238 -3.68 5.38 22.97
C ASP A 238 -4.43 4.09 22.64
N LYS A 239 -5.67 3.99 23.14
CA LYS A 239 -6.53 2.83 22.87
C LYS A 239 -6.79 2.77 21.35
N PRO A 240 -6.43 1.66 20.66
CA PRO A 240 -6.65 1.54 19.23
C PRO A 240 -8.14 1.64 18.87
N LYS A 241 -8.49 2.47 17.88
CA LYS A 241 -9.86 2.55 17.36
C LYS A 241 -9.91 2.25 15.87
N VAL A 242 -11.11 1.93 15.41
CA VAL A 242 -11.43 1.84 13.98
C VAL A 242 -12.35 3.01 13.68
N HIS A 243 -11.92 3.86 12.75
CA HIS A 243 -12.61 5.07 12.37
C HIS A 243 -13.42 4.90 11.09
N LEU A 244 -14.53 5.62 11.01
CA LEU A 244 -15.32 5.77 9.79
C LEU A 244 -15.17 7.19 9.25
N TRP A 245 -14.14 7.44 8.45
CA TRP A 245 -13.87 8.78 7.91
C TRP A 245 -14.64 9.08 6.62
N GLU A 246 -15.12 10.33 6.49
CA GLU A 246 -15.79 10.83 5.27
C GLU A 246 -15.12 12.08 4.67
N THR A 247 -14.10 12.65 5.32
CA THR A 247 -13.44 13.89 4.88
C THR A 247 -12.00 13.65 4.40
N GLY A 248 -11.37 14.68 3.82
CA GLY A 248 -9.99 14.64 3.31
C GLY A 248 -9.85 13.68 2.13
N ILE A 249 -8.75 12.93 2.09
CA ILE A 249 -8.48 11.92 1.06
C ILE A 249 -9.60 10.86 0.95
N MET A 250 -10.38 10.64 2.02
CA MET A 250 -11.50 9.70 2.02
C MET A 250 -12.67 10.16 1.14
N ARG A 251 -12.76 11.48 0.87
CA ARG A 251 -13.68 12.03 -0.14
C ARG A 251 -13.33 11.54 -1.55
N ILE A 252 -12.03 11.34 -1.81
CA ILE A 252 -11.54 10.88 -3.11
C ILE A 252 -11.81 9.37 -3.25
N THR A 253 -11.44 8.59 -2.25
CA THR A 253 -11.68 7.14 -2.21
C THR A 253 -11.73 6.64 -0.77
N ARG A 254 -12.59 5.65 -0.47
CA ARG A 254 -12.62 5.01 0.85
C ARG A 254 -11.45 4.04 1.09
N HIS A 255 -10.68 3.71 0.06
CA HIS A 255 -9.50 2.84 0.17
C HIS A 255 -8.25 3.55 -0.34
N PRO A 256 -7.83 4.66 0.30
CA PRO A 256 -6.72 5.46 -0.19
C PRO A 256 -5.43 4.64 -0.22
N GLN A 257 -5.17 3.80 0.79
CA GLN A 257 -3.96 2.98 0.83
C GLN A 257 -3.87 2.00 -0.35
N MET A 258 -4.99 1.45 -0.82
CA MET A 258 -4.99 0.60 -2.02
C MET A 258 -4.62 1.41 -3.26
N VAL A 259 -5.21 2.59 -3.43
CA VAL A 259 -4.94 3.47 -4.58
C VAL A 259 -3.49 3.96 -4.58
N GLY A 260 -3.00 4.39 -3.42
CA GLY A 260 -1.60 4.77 -3.24
C GLY A 260 -0.67 3.62 -3.59
N GLN A 261 -0.94 2.40 -3.09
CA GLN A 261 -0.11 1.25 -3.41
C GLN A 261 -0.09 0.93 -4.91
N VAL A 262 -1.25 0.99 -5.58
CA VAL A 262 -1.33 0.77 -7.03
C VAL A 262 -0.49 1.80 -7.79
N ILE A 263 -0.61 3.08 -7.48
CA ILE A 263 0.19 4.14 -8.12
C ILE A 263 1.69 3.92 -7.87
N TRP A 264 2.07 3.59 -6.64
CA TRP A 264 3.47 3.34 -6.26
C TRP A 264 4.06 2.14 -7.01
N CYS A 265 3.32 1.02 -7.07
CA CYS A 265 3.72 -0.18 -7.80
C CYS A 265 3.88 0.11 -9.30
N LEU A 266 2.91 0.80 -9.91
CA LEU A 266 2.98 1.16 -11.34
C LEU A 266 4.19 2.07 -11.63
N ALA A 267 4.45 3.06 -10.79
CA ALA A 267 5.58 3.97 -10.95
C ALA A 267 6.94 3.24 -10.83
N HIS A 268 7.10 2.36 -9.83
CA HIS A 268 8.32 1.58 -9.66
C HIS A 268 8.53 0.54 -10.76
N THR A 269 7.47 -0.15 -11.17
CA THR A 269 7.53 -1.08 -12.31
C THR A 269 7.91 -0.35 -13.59
N LEU A 270 7.32 0.82 -13.86
CA LEU A 270 7.67 1.63 -15.03
C LEU A 270 9.15 2.05 -15.01
N TRP A 271 9.67 2.44 -13.86
CA TRP A 271 11.06 2.88 -13.71
C TRP A 271 12.09 1.76 -13.81
N ILE A 272 11.81 0.59 -13.22
CA ILE A 272 12.75 -0.53 -13.15
C ILE A 272 12.68 -1.40 -14.42
N GLY A 273 11.46 -1.72 -14.86
CA GLY A 273 11.19 -2.35 -16.14
C GLY A 273 11.65 -3.79 -16.32
N ASN A 274 11.70 -4.59 -15.25
CA ASN A 274 12.03 -6.02 -15.32
C ASN A 274 10.93 -6.92 -14.71
N SER A 275 11.09 -8.24 -14.89
CA SER A 275 10.15 -9.25 -14.41
C SER A 275 10.02 -9.32 -12.89
N VAL A 276 11.09 -9.08 -12.12
CA VAL A 276 11.02 -9.05 -10.64
C VAL A 276 10.15 -7.90 -10.14
N ALA A 277 10.30 -6.70 -10.72
CA ALA A 277 9.45 -5.56 -10.41
C ALA A 277 7.99 -5.77 -10.83
N VAL A 278 7.75 -6.48 -11.93
CA VAL A 278 6.39 -6.88 -12.31
C VAL A 278 5.82 -7.89 -11.30
N ALA A 279 6.58 -8.90 -10.90
CA ALA A 279 6.15 -9.91 -9.94
C ALA A 279 5.81 -9.29 -8.57
N ALA A 280 6.69 -8.43 -8.05
CA ALA A 280 6.46 -7.67 -6.82
C ALA A 280 5.18 -6.81 -6.93
N SER A 281 5.03 -6.05 -8.01
CA SER A 281 3.86 -5.18 -8.21
C SER A 281 2.56 -5.95 -8.37
N VAL A 282 2.53 -7.05 -9.13
CA VAL A 282 1.33 -7.89 -9.27
C VAL A 282 0.91 -8.48 -7.93
N GLY A 283 1.87 -9.05 -7.17
CA GLY A 283 1.59 -9.60 -5.85
C GLY A 283 1.04 -8.54 -4.89
N LEU A 284 1.68 -7.36 -4.85
CA LEU A 284 1.31 -6.31 -3.91
C LEU A 284 0.01 -5.59 -4.31
N ILE A 285 -0.22 -5.34 -5.61
CA ILE A 285 -1.50 -4.84 -6.11
C ILE A 285 -2.62 -5.85 -5.78
N GLY A 286 -2.41 -7.14 -6.04
CA GLY A 286 -3.36 -8.19 -5.71
C GLY A 286 -3.71 -8.20 -4.21
N HIS A 287 -2.69 -8.11 -3.35
CA HIS A 287 -2.88 -7.99 -1.90
C HIS A 287 -3.71 -6.77 -1.51
N HIS A 288 -3.45 -5.59 -2.09
CA HIS A 288 -4.19 -4.38 -1.73
C HIS A 288 -5.61 -4.33 -2.29
N LEU A 289 -5.86 -4.93 -3.45
CA LEU A 289 -7.22 -5.13 -3.97
C LEU A 289 -8.02 -6.07 -3.06
N PHE A 290 -7.42 -7.18 -2.63
CA PHE A 290 -8.00 -8.06 -1.62
C PHE A 290 -8.20 -7.32 -0.28
N GLY A 291 -7.22 -6.51 0.12
CA GLY A 291 -7.24 -5.71 1.33
C GLY A 291 -8.40 -4.71 1.36
N ALA A 292 -8.73 -4.09 0.22
CA ALA A 292 -9.88 -3.20 0.08
C ALA A 292 -11.21 -3.95 0.31
N TRP A 293 -11.42 -5.07 -0.40
CA TRP A 293 -12.60 -5.92 -0.19
C TRP A 293 -12.70 -6.42 1.26
N ASN A 294 -11.60 -6.96 1.79
CA ASN A 294 -11.55 -7.49 3.14
C ASN A 294 -11.75 -6.37 4.17
N GLY A 295 -11.25 -5.17 3.91
CA GLY A 295 -11.47 -3.96 4.71
C GLY A 295 -12.95 -3.62 4.84
N ASP A 296 -13.66 -3.53 3.71
CA ASP A 296 -15.10 -3.28 3.72
C ASP A 296 -15.88 -4.37 4.44
N ARG A 297 -15.52 -5.64 4.20
CA ARG A 297 -16.13 -6.77 4.90
C ARG A 297 -16.01 -6.62 6.41
N ARG A 298 -14.81 -6.29 6.91
CA ARG A 298 -14.56 -6.11 8.35
C ARG A 298 -15.31 -4.89 8.91
N LEU A 299 -15.33 -3.78 8.18
CA LEU A 299 -16.08 -2.59 8.60
C LEU A 299 -17.59 -2.86 8.65
N ALA A 300 -18.15 -3.59 7.69
CA ALA A 300 -19.55 -3.99 7.68
C ALA A 300 -19.89 -4.90 8.88
N ILE A 301 -19.02 -5.86 9.22
CA ILE A 301 -19.20 -6.73 10.39
C ILE A 301 -19.19 -5.92 11.69
N ARG A 302 -18.24 -4.99 11.82
CA ARG A 302 -18.00 -4.24 13.08
C ARG A 302 -18.98 -3.08 13.30
N HIS A 303 -19.36 -2.38 12.25
CA HIS A 303 -20.16 -1.14 12.34
C HIS A 303 -21.57 -1.25 11.74
N GLY A 304 -21.91 -2.35 11.06
CA GLY A 304 -23.25 -2.59 10.53
C GLY A 304 -23.77 -1.45 9.65
N GLU A 305 -24.95 -0.93 9.98
CA GLU A 305 -25.62 0.15 9.25
C GLU A 305 -24.78 1.42 9.13
N ALA A 306 -24.03 1.78 10.18
CA ALA A 306 -23.18 2.98 10.18
C ALA A 306 -22.15 2.94 9.03
N PHE A 307 -21.57 1.77 8.76
CA PHE A 307 -20.66 1.61 7.62
C PHE A 307 -21.38 1.65 6.29
N GLU A 308 -22.59 1.08 6.17
CA GLU A 308 -23.33 1.12 4.90
C GLU A 308 -23.73 2.55 4.51
N VAL A 309 -24.04 3.42 5.48
CA VAL A 309 -24.26 4.86 5.23
C VAL A 309 -23.00 5.50 4.63
N VAL A 310 -21.84 5.31 5.26
CA VAL A 310 -20.55 5.85 4.79
C VAL A 310 -20.16 5.29 3.42
N LYS A 311 -20.35 3.99 3.22
CA LYS A 311 -20.08 3.29 1.96
C LYS A 311 -20.95 3.81 0.82
N ASN A 312 -22.21 4.14 1.08
CA ASN A 312 -23.11 4.73 0.09
C ASN A 312 -22.70 6.15 -0.33
N ARG A 313 -22.01 6.90 0.54
CA ARG A 313 -21.49 8.25 0.25
C ARG A 313 -20.09 8.26 -0.34
N THR A 314 -19.36 7.17 -0.29
CA THR A 314 -17.96 7.07 -0.73
C THR A 314 -17.77 6.08 -1.89
N SER A 315 -16.56 5.95 -2.43
CA SER A 315 -16.26 5.02 -3.54
C SER A 315 -14.90 4.36 -3.36
N ILE A 316 -14.72 3.15 -3.89
CA ILE A 316 -13.38 2.56 -4.04
C ILE A 316 -12.63 3.26 -5.19
N ILE A 317 -13.32 3.55 -6.28
CA ILE A 317 -12.75 4.22 -7.46
C ILE A 317 -12.56 5.71 -7.12
N PRO A 318 -11.31 6.24 -7.21
CA PRO A 318 -11.03 7.65 -6.99
C PRO A 318 -12.00 8.58 -7.72
N PHE A 319 -12.47 9.61 -7.01
CA PHE A 319 -13.38 10.67 -7.48
C PHE A 319 -14.79 10.22 -7.91
N ALA A 320 -15.07 8.93 -8.07
CA ALA A 320 -16.36 8.48 -8.58
C ALA A 320 -17.55 8.94 -7.72
N ALA A 321 -17.44 8.89 -6.37
CA ALA A 321 -18.51 9.38 -5.50
C ALA A 321 -18.73 10.91 -5.62
N ILE A 322 -17.68 11.68 -5.93
CA ILE A 322 -17.77 13.13 -6.14
C ILE A 322 -18.48 13.40 -7.47
N LEU A 323 -18.08 12.69 -8.53
CA LEU A 323 -18.68 12.80 -9.86
C LEU A 323 -20.15 12.36 -9.87
N ASP A 324 -20.50 11.31 -9.13
CA ASP A 324 -21.88 10.85 -8.92
C ASP A 324 -22.71 11.82 -8.07
N GLY A 325 -22.06 12.79 -7.41
CA GLY A 325 -22.70 13.73 -6.49
C GLY A 325 -23.08 13.14 -5.13
N ARG A 326 -22.69 11.90 -4.82
CA ARG A 326 -22.89 11.23 -3.52
C ARG A 326 -21.97 11.79 -2.43
N GLN A 327 -20.76 12.19 -2.81
CA GLN A 327 -19.80 12.92 -1.99
C GLN A 327 -19.76 14.38 -2.45
N LYS A 328 -19.84 15.33 -1.51
CA LYS A 328 -19.79 16.76 -1.81
C LYS A 328 -18.46 17.35 -1.35
N LEU A 329 -17.93 18.29 -2.12
CA LEU A 329 -16.77 19.09 -1.73
C LEU A 329 -17.27 20.42 -1.14
N PRO A 330 -17.08 20.69 0.16
CA PRO A 330 -17.37 22.00 0.72
C PRO A 330 -16.44 23.06 0.12
N GLU A 331 -16.80 24.34 0.15
CA GLU A 331 -15.97 25.42 -0.44
C GLU A 331 -14.55 25.47 0.14
N ASP A 332 -14.39 25.07 1.40
CA ASP A 332 -13.11 25.06 2.10
C ASP A 332 -12.49 23.67 2.25
N TYR A 333 -12.86 22.70 1.39
CA TYR A 333 -12.31 21.34 1.40
C TYR A 333 -10.77 21.30 1.34
N TYR A 334 -10.14 22.30 0.69
CA TYR A 334 -8.68 22.37 0.60
C TYR A 334 -8.00 22.49 1.97
N LYS A 335 -8.72 23.00 2.98
CA LYS A 335 -8.23 23.06 4.37
C LYS A 335 -7.98 21.67 4.95
N GLU A 336 -8.67 20.64 4.46
CA GLU A 336 -8.47 19.25 4.87
C GLU A 336 -7.07 18.74 4.48
N PHE A 337 -6.47 19.27 3.42
CA PHE A 337 -5.18 18.83 2.87
C PHE A 337 -3.97 19.65 3.32
N ILE A 338 -4.17 20.77 4.02
CA ILE A 338 -3.09 21.60 4.61
C ILE A 338 -2.95 21.38 6.12
N ARG A 339 -3.56 20.32 6.66
CA ARG A 339 -3.45 19.94 8.08
C ARG A 339 -2.06 19.39 8.40
N LEU A 340 -1.69 19.46 9.68
CA LEU A 340 -0.36 19.02 10.15
C LEU A 340 0.01 17.60 9.71
N PRO A 341 -0.90 16.59 9.70
CA PRO A 341 -0.53 15.27 9.20
C PRO A 341 -0.11 15.27 7.71
N TYR A 342 -0.75 16.06 6.84
CA TYR A 342 -0.34 16.15 5.43
C TYR A 342 0.98 16.92 5.25
N ILE A 343 1.22 17.95 6.06
CA ILE A 343 2.53 18.62 6.11
C ILE A 343 3.62 17.62 6.52
N SER A 344 3.33 16.79 7.52
CA SER A 344 4.24 15.74 7.99
C SER A 344 4.47 14.67 6.93
N ILE A 345 3.42 14.23 6.23
CA ILE A 345 3.53 13.30 5.08
C ILE A 345 4.37 13.91 3.97
N THR A 346 4.23 15.21 3.69
CA THR A 346 5.06 15.90 2.70
C THR A 346 6.54 15.83 3.08
N ALA A 347 6.87 16.19 4.33
CA ALA A 347 8.24 16.10 4.83
C ALA A 347 8.78 14.67 4.80
N LEU A 348 7.98 13.68 5.21
CA LEU A 348 8.33 12.26 5.18
C LEU A 348 8.56 11.76 3.74
N THR A 349 7.74 12.19 2.79
CA THR A 349 7.85 11.80 1.38
C THR A 349 9.14 12.34 0.77
N LEU A 350 9.45 13.62 1.02
CA LEU A 350 10.72 14.23 0.60
C LEU A 350 11.91 13.55 1.28
N GLY A 351 11.82 13.28 2.58
CA GLY A 351 12.82 12.54 3.33
C GLY A 351 13.07 11.15 2.76
N ALA A 352 12.00 10.39 2.47
CA ALA A 352 12.11 9.08 1.84
C ALA A 352 12.79 9.14 0.46
N TYR A 353 12.50 10.16 -0.34
CA TYR A 353 13.17 10.38 -1.62
C TYR A 353 14.68 10.62 -1.44
N PHE A 354 15.08 11.55 -0.55
CA PHE A 354 16.50 11.85 -0.32
C PHE A 354 17.26 10.72 0.37
N LEU A 355 16.59 9.95 1.22
CA LEU A 355 17.17 8.80 1.93
C LEU A 355 17.09 7.49 1.13
N HIS A 356 16.46 7.49 -0.06
CA HIS A 356 16.31 6.29 -0.87
C HIS A 356 17.65 5.58 -1.18
N PRO A 357 18.76 6.29 -1.52
CA PRO A 357 20.07 5.65 -1.68
C PRO A 357 20.60 5.01 -0.38
N ILE A 358 20.31 5.61 0.78
CA ILE A 358 20.71 5.07 2.08
C ILE A 358 19.90 3.80 2.40
N MET A 359 18.60 3.79 2.10
CA MET A 359 17.77 2.60 2.24
C MET A 359 18.31 1.43 1.40
N GLN A 360 18.70 1.70 0.15
CA GLN A 360 19.34 0.70 -0.71
C GLN A 360 20.65 0.19 -0.10
N ALA A 361 21.54 1.09 0.32
CA ALA A 361 22.81 0.72 0.93
C ALA A 361 22.65 -0.07 2.24
N ALA A 362 21.65 0.26 3.06
CA ALA A 362 21.34 -0.48 4.29
C ALA A 362 20.82 -1.89 3.98
N SER A 363 19.91 -2.02 3.01
CA SER A 363 19.37 -3.30 2.54
C SER A 363 20.49 -4.25 2.08
N TYR A 364 21.45 -3.74 1.32
CA TYR A 364 22.57 -4.55 0.82
C TYR A 364 23.47 -5.13 1.91
N ARG A 365 23.53 -4.51 3.11
CA ARG A 365 24.31 -5.03 4.24
C ARG A 365 23.69 -6.27 4.87
N LEU A 366 22.40 -6.51 4.61
CA LEU A 366 21.69 -7.67 5.16
C LEU A 366 22.00 -8.95 4.37
N HIS A 367 22.42 -8.83 3.10
CA HIS A 367 22.69 -9.99 2.23
C HIS A 367 21.51 -10.98 2.16
N TRP A 368 20.29 -10.43 2.21
CA TRP A 368 19.04 -11.15 2.02
C TRP A 368 18.68 -11.21 0.55
#